data_AF-A0A819Y516-F1
#
_entry.id   AF-A0A819Y516-F1
#
_cell.length_a   1.000
_cell.length_b   1.000
_cell.length_c   1.000
_cell.angle_alpha   90.00
_cell.angle_beta   90.00
_cell.angle_gamma   90.00
#
_symmetry.space_group_name_H-M   'P 1'
#
loop_
_entity.id
_entity.type
_entity.pdbx_description
1 polymer ?
#
loop_
_entity_poly.entity_id
_entity_poly.type
_entity_poly.pdbx_seq_one_letter_code
_entity_poly.pdbx_strand_id
1 'polypeptide(L)'
;QKNIFLKNRTLPSSLSLPFYKGEFHVLLTRAAVEYIYTNNRPIDLYNFLNGTSVPDEHYYSMINRWKETPGYYPYDHDLNQISFMTRYKIWSDRPEQKLCRGDFVRGICVFNYEDLWHLATAPHLFGNKIFFQTDRGVAYCMAQYLDVRNKMKQENKEYSIIDENFYKQLQNVEFGKKKNFLK
;
A
#
# COMPACT_ATOMS: atom_id res chain seq x y z
N GLN A 1 -9.44 -0.32 20.58
CA GLN A 1 -9.78 -1.76 20.50
C GLN A 1 -8.86 -2.50 21.45
N LYS A 2 -9.38 -3.36 22.35
CA LYS A 2 -8.54 -4.15 23.26
C LYS A 2 -7.71 -5.12 22.42
N ASN A 3 -6.38 -4.99 22.46
CA ASN A 3 -5.46 -5.94 21.89
C ASN A 3 -5.66 -7.28 22.59
N ILE A 4 -6.44 -8.17 21.98
CA ILE A 4 -6.49 -9.58 22.37
C ILE A 4 -5.13 -10.14 21.93
N PHE A 5 -4.11 -9.93 22.75
CA PHE A 5 -2.90 -10.73 22.66
C PHE A 5 -3.33 -12.18 22.85
N LEU A 6 -3.12 -12.96 21.80
CA LEU A 6 -3.44 -14.38 21.69
C LEU A 6 -2.97 -15.11 22.95
N LYS A 7 -3.89 -15.40 23.88
CA LYS A 7 -3.61 -16.34 24.96
C LYS A 7 -3.42 -17.71 24.30
N ASN A 8 -2.23 -18.29 24.47
CA ASN A 8 -1.86 -19.68 24.14
C ASN A 8 -1.50 -20.00 22.67
N ARG A 9 -0.74 -19.14 21.96
CA ARG A 9 -0.05 -19.55 20.73
C ARG A 9 1.46 -19.51 20.90
N THR A 10 2.11 -20.63 20.58
CA THR A 10 3.56 -20.72 20.49
C THR A 10 4.03 -20.12 19.17
N LEU A 11 5.03 -19.24 19.22
CA LEU A 11 5.65 -18.68 18.03
C LEU A 11 6.38 -19.80 17.26
N PRO A 12 6.05 -20.05 15.97
CA PRO A 12 6.82 -20.99 15.14
C PRO A 12 8.30 -20.59 15.08
N SER A 13 9.21 -21.57 15.07
CA SER A 13 10.65 -21.32 15.02
C SER A 13 11.13 -20.62 13.75
N SER A 14 10.34 -20.68 12.68
CA SER A 14 10.56 -19.95 11.42
C SER A 14 10.30 -18.45 11.55
N LEU A 15 9.61 -18.01 12.60
CA LEU A 15 9.26 -16.62 12.84
C LEU A 15 10.14 -16.01 13.93
N SER A 16 10.56 -14.77 13.73
CA SER A 16 11.38 -14.00 14.67
C SER A 16 10.74 -12.65 14.95
N LEU A 17 10.91 -12.17 16.17
CA LEU A 17 10.57 -10.80 16.56
C LEU A 17 11.61 -9.80 16.01
N PRO A 18 11.27 -8.51 15.88
CA PRO A 18 9.96 -7.91 16.18
C PRO A 18 8.92 -8.16 15.09
N PHE A 19 7.65 -8.03 15.47
CA PHE A 19 6.56 -7.99 14.49
C PHE A 19 6.29 -6.58 14.02
N TYR A 20 5.99 -6.47 12.73
CA TYR A 20 5.77 -5.20 12.08
C TYR A 20 4.33 -5.05 11.64
N LYS A 21 3.85 -3.81 11.75
CA LYS A 21 2.57 -3.37 11.23
C LYS A 21 2.81 -2.54 9.97
N GLY A 22 1.86 -2.58 9.03
CA GLY A 22 1.83 -1.68 7.89
C GLY A 22 0.45 -1.69 7.23
N GLU A 23 0.43 -1.38 5.94
CA GLU A 23 -0.79 -1.33 5.14
C GLU A 23 -1.16 -2.70 4.57
N PHE A 24 -2.46 -2.98 4.48
CA PHE A 24 -2.95 -4.21 3.85
C PHE A 24 -2.92 -4.16 2.32
N HIS A 25 -2.85 -2.96 1.73
CA HIS A 25 -2.73 -2.80 0.28
C HIS A 25 -1.28 -2.91 -0.15
N VAL A 26 -0.98 -3.94 -0.92
CA VAL A 26 0.39 -4.27 -1.32
C VAL A 26 0.57 -4.29 -2.82
N LEU A 27 1.80 -4.04 -3.24
CA LEU A 27 2.28 -4.30 -4.60
C LEU A 27 3.33 -5.39 -4.49
N LEU A 28 3.07 -6.54 -5.11
CA LEU A 28 3.95 -7.70 -5.03
C LEU A 28 4.47 -8.02 -6.43
N THR A 29 5.76 -8.33 -6.51
CA THR A 29 6.33 -8.91 -7.72
C THR A 29 5.85 -10.36 -7.86
N ARG A 30 5.85 -10.89 -9.09
CA ARG A 30 5.53 -12.30 -9.32
C ARG A 30 6.42 -13.24 -8.50
N ALA A 31 7.72 -12.95 -8.40
CA ALA A 31 8.66 -13.73 -7.59
C ALA A 31 8.31 -13.71 -6.09
N ALA A 32 7.85 -12.57 -5.57
CA ALA A 32 7.37 -12.49 -4.18
C ALA A 32 6.11 -13.35 -3.97
N VAL A 33 5.18 -13.35 -4.92
CA VAL A 33 3.99 -14.22 -4.88
C VAL A 33 4.39 -15.70 -4.88
N GLU A 34 5.33 -16.09 -5.74
CA GLU A 34 5.86 -17.46 -5.80
C GLU A 34 6.57 -17.86 -4.50
N TYR A 35 7.36 -16.96 -3.90
CA TYR A 35 7.98 -17.18 -2.59
C TYR A 35 6.94 -17.41 -1.50
N ILE A 36 5.91 -16.55 -1.44
CA ILE A 36 4.80 -16.65 -0.46
C ILE A 36 4.09 -17.99 -0.56
N TYR A 37 3.89 -18.49 -1.78
CA TYR A 37 3.16 -19.74 -2.01
C TYR A 37 3.98 -21.00 -1.74
N THR A 38 5.30 -20.96 -1.95
CA THR A 38 6.15 -22.15 -1.95
C THR A 38 6.96 -22.36 -0.66
N ASN A 39 7.11 -21.34 0.19
CA ASN A 39 7.95 -21.41 1.38
C ASN A 39 7.14 -21.60 2.66
N ASN A 40 7.67 -22.42 3.58
CA ASN A 40 7.02 -22.71 4.87
C ASN A 40 6.91 -21.47 5.77
N ARG A 41 7.87 -20.54 5.71
CA ARG A 41 7.89 -19.38 6.61
C ARG A 41 6.68 -18.42 6.43
N PRO A 42 6.29 -18.02 5.20
CA PRO A 42 5.00 -17.35 4.96
C PRO A 42 3.78 -18.14 5.44
N ILE A 43 3.76 -19.46 5.23
CA ILE A 43 2.65 -20.34 5.64
C ILE A 43 2.54 -20.39 7.17
N ASP A 44 3.65 -20.52 7.88
CA ASP A 44 3.71 -20.49 9.34
C ASP A 44 3.21 -19.16 9.89
N LEU A 45 3.58 -18.04 9.24
CA LEU A 45 3.07 -16.72 9.60
C LEU A 45 1.55 -16.63 9.39
N TYR A 46 1.04 -17.13 8.27
CA TYR A 46 -0.40 -17.16 7.99
C TYR A 46 -1.14 -17.91 9.09
N ASN A 47 -0.68 -19.11 9.43
CA ASN A 47 -1.27 -19.94 10.48
C ASN A 47 -1.18 -19.27 11.86
N PHE A 48 -0.05 -18.65 12.16
CA PHE A 48 0.15 -17.92 13.41
C PHE A 48 -0.78 -16.71 13.53
N LEU A 49 -1.00 -15.96 12.45
CA LEU A 49 -1.89 -14.80 12.41
C LEU A 49 -3.38 -15.17 12.26
N ASN A 50 -3.72 -16.37 11.82
CA ASN A 50 -5.10 -16.77 11.58
C ASN A 50 -5.98 -16.60 12.83
N GLY A 51 -7.00 -15.76 12.82
CA GLY A 51 -7.85 -15.50 13.99
C GLY A 51 -7.30 -14.47 14.99
N THR A 52 -6.21 -13.76 14.66
CA THR A 52 -5.86 -12.51 15.34
C THR A 52 -6.77 -11.36 14.89
N SER A 53 -6.67 -10.23 15.58
CA SER A 53 -7.27 -8.98 15.15
C SER A 53 -6.42 -8.34 14.04
N VAL A 54 -7.04 -8.04 12.89
CA VAL A 54 -6.43 -7.33 11.75
C VAL A 54 -5.11 -7.98 11.25
N PRO A 55 -5.11 -9.29 10.92
CA PRO A 55 -3.90 -10.00 10.47
C PRO A 55 -3.33 -9.47 9.15
N ASP A 56 -4.17 -8.86 8.33
CA ASP A 56 -3.86 -8.26 7.03
C ASP A 56 -2.90 -7.07 7.13
N GLU A 57 -2.94 -6.30 8.24
CA GLU A 57 -1.98 -5.22 8.52
C GLU A 57 -0.62 -5.72 9.03
N HIS A 58 -0.46 -7.04 9.23
CA HIS A 58 0.80 -7.66 9.66
C HIS A 58 1.41 -8.57 8.60
N TYR A 59 0.61 -9.40 7.93
CA TYR A 59 1.08 -10.50 7.10
C TYR A 59 2.11 -10.07 6.04
N TYR A 60 1.73 -9.18 5.13
CA TYR A 60 2.63 -8.74 4.07
C TYR A 60 3.77 -7.85 4.59
N SER A 61 3.49 -7.05 5.62
CA SER A 61 4.49 -6.18 6.25
C SER A 61 5.63 -6.98 6.88
N MET A 62 5.33 -8.14 7.44
CA MET A 62 6.31 -9.10 7.95
C MET A 62 7.11 -9.72 6.81
N ILE A 63 6.43 -10.28 5.80
CA ILE A 63 7.07 -10.98 4.68
C ILE A 63 8.03 -10.06 3.93
N ASN A 64 7.64 -8.80 3.72
CA ASN A 64 8.46 -7.81 3.00
C ASN A 64 9.79 -7.48 3.69
N ARG A 65 9.99 -7.87 4.97
CA ARG A 65 11.22 -7.60 5.73
C ARG A 65 12.19 -8.77 5.76
N TRP A 66 11.77 -9.94 5.31
CA TRP A 66 12.64 -11.12 5.24
C TRP A 66 13.56 -11.00 4.03
N LYS A 67 14.87 -11.17 4.25
CA LYS A 67 15.89 -11.03 3.19
C LYS A 67 15.69 -12.05 2.06
N GLU A 68 15.00 -13.14 2.37
CA GLU A 68 14.66 -14.24 1.47
C GLU A 68 13.49 -13.87 0.54
N THR A 69 12.68 -12.87 0.89
CA THR A 69 11.56 -12.42 0.06
C THR A 69 12.09 -11.64 -1.15
N PRO A 70 11.74 -12.03 -2.39
CA PRO A 70 12.10 -11.25 -3.57
C PRO A 70 11.55 -9.82 -3.52
N GLY A 71 12.46 -8.85 -3.60
CA GLY A 71 12.11 -7.42 -3.47
C GLY A 71 11.91 -6.96 -2.02
N TYR A 72 12.46 -7.69 -1.04
CA TYR A 72 12.42 -7.30 0.36
C TYR A 72 12.90 -5.86 0.57
N TYR A 73 12.31 -5.19 1.55
CA TYR A 73 12.62 -3.83 1.90
C TYR A 73 12.88 -3.72 3.40
N PRO A 74 14.15 -3.58 3.83
CA PRO A 74 14.53 -3.61 5.24
C PRO A 74 14.35 -2.22 5.86
N TYR A 75 13.11 -1.75 6.00
CA TYR A 75 12.82 -0.50 6.71
C TYR A 75 12.37 -0.75 8.15
N ASP A 76 13.00 -0.06 9.10
CA ASP A 76 12.74 -0.23 10.53
C ASP A 76 11.69 0.75 11.10
N HIS A 77 11.58 2.02 10.63
CA HIS A 77 10.81 3.02 11.39
C HIS A 77 9.93 4.08 10.67
N ASP A 78 9.83 4.19 9.36
CA ASP A 78 9.28 5.39 8.70
C ASP A 78 8.11 5.02 7.79
N LEU A 79 6.95 5.01 8.43
CA LEU A 79 5.62 4.82 7.86
C LEU A 79 5.11 6.11 7.20
N ASN A 80 5.99 6.86 6.54
CA ASN A 80 5.60 8.07 5.82
C ASN A 80 4.74 7.69 4.61
N GLN A 81 3.84 8.58 4.18
CA GLN A 81 2.91 8.27 3.09
C GLN A 81 3.59 7.82 1.78
N ILE A 82 4.85 8.21 1.58
CA ILE A 82 5.67 7.81 0.43
C ILE A 82 6.05 6.32 0.50
N SER A 83 6.22 5.77 1.71
CA SER A 83 6.45 4.34 1.94
C SER A 83 5.24 3.47 1.55
N PHE A 84 4.05 4.08 1.44
CA PHE A 84 2.80 3.43 1.05
C PHE A 84 2.27 3.89 -0.31
N MET A 85 3.14 3.93 -1.31
CA MET A 85 2.82 4.30 -2.71
C MET A 85 1.60 3.58 -3.31
N THR A 86 1.22 2.43 -2.74
CA THR A 86 0.11 1.60 -3.21
C THR A 86 -1.23 2.34 -3.14
N ARG A 87 -1.48 3.15 -2.10
CA ARG A 87 -2.78 3.78 -1.90
C ARG A 87 -2.72 5.09 -1.14
N TYR A 88 -3.23 6.15 -1.74
CA TYR A 88 -3.46 7.43 -1.09
C TYR A 88 -4.66 7.34 -0.16
N LYS A 89 -4.46 7.71 1.10
CA LYS A 89 -5.47 7.74 2.17
C LYS A 89 -5.22 8.94 3.05
N ILE A 90 -6.28 9.63 3.43
CA ILE A 90 -6.22 10.66 4.47
C ILE A 90 -6.89 10.09 5.72
N TRP A 91 -6.14 10.02 6.80
CA TRP A 91 -6.63 9.55 8.10
C TRP A 91 -6.99 10.74 8.99
N SER A 92 -8.06 10.60 9.77
CA SER A 92 -8.54 11.67 10.66
C SER A 92 -7.61 11.95 11.84
N ASP A 93 -6.75 11.00 12.19
CA ASP A 93 -5.79 11.10 13.29
C ASP A 93 -4.40 11.59 12.83
N ARG A 94 -4.28 12.06 11.58
CA ARG A 94 -3.02 12.54 10.99
C ARG A 94 -3.07 14.03 10.63
N PRO A 95 -1.92 14.73 10.55
CA PRO A 95 -1.88 16.15 10.20
C PRO A 95 -2.58 16.49 8.88
N GLU A 96 -2.57 15.57 7.91
CA GLU A 96 -3.16 15.69 6.59
C GLU A 96 -4.69 15.68 6.60
N GLN A 97 -5.34 15.41 7.74
CA GLN A 97 -6.81 15.43 7.86
C GLN A 97 -7.44 16.71 7.29
N LYS A 98 -6.73 17.85 7.38
CA LYS A 98 -7.19 19.16 6.89
C LYS A 98 -7.34 19.22 5.36
N LEU A 99 -6.75 18.28 4.64
CA LEU A 99 -6.87 18.17 3.18
C LEU A 99 -8.19 17.51 2.76
N CYS A 100 -8.82 16.72 3.64
CA CYS A 100 -10.10 16.07 3.34
C CYS A 100 -11.22 17.12 3.32
N ARG A 101 -11.93 17.21 2.20
CA ARG A 101 -13.13 18.05 2.04
C ARG A 101 -14.43 17.25 2.09
N GLY A 102 -14.36 15.93 1.94
CA GLY A 102 -15.46 15.02 2.22
C GLY A 102 -15.60 14.65 3.70
N ASP A 103 -16.09 13.44 3.95
CA ASP A 103 -16.42 12.95 5.29
C ASP A 103 -15.43 11.88 5.78
N PHE A 104 -15.27 11.74 7.09
CA PHE A 104 -14.49 10.64 7.65
C PHE A 104 -15.38 9.45 8.05
N VAL A 105 -15.14 8.29 7.42
CA VAL A 105 -15.83 7.03 7.76
C VAL A 105 -14.83 6.01 8.29
N ARG A 106 -14.98 5.68 9.58
CA ARG A 106 -14.06 4.81 10.33
C ARG A 106 -12.62 5.34 10.27
N GLY A 107 -12.47 6.65 10.45
CA GLY A 107 -11.18 7.34 10.52
C GLY A 107 -10.46 7.57 9.19
N ILE A 108 -11.07 7.23 8.05
CA ILE A 108 -10.49 7.47 6.72
C ILE A 108 -11.43 8.38 5.92
N CYS A 109 -10.85 9.37 5.24
CA CYS A 109 -11.55 10.29 4.35
C CYS A 109 -12.26 9.55 3.21
N VAL A 110 -13.51 9.91 2.98
CA VAL A 110 -14.31 9.59 1.80
C VAL A 110 -14.28 10.83 0.92
N PHE A 111 -13.53 10.76 -0.17
CA PHE A 111 -13.29 11.91 -1.03
C PHE A 111 -14.56 12.39 -1.72
N ASN A 112 -14.69 13.70 -1.89
CA ASN A 112 -15.72 14.37 -2.69
C ASN A 112 -15.09 15.18 -3.85
N TYR A 113 -15.90 15.89 -4.65
CA TYR A 113 -15.41 16.62 -5.82
C TYR A 113 -14.38 17.72 -5.47
N GLU A 114 -14.41 18.27 -4.25
CA GLU A 114 -13.44 19.27 -3.78
C GLU A 114 -12.06 18.66 -3.48
N ASP A 115 -11.98 17.33 -3.39
CA ASP A 115 -10.73 16.58 -3.18
C ASP A 115 -10.01 16.24 -4.50
N LEU A 116 -10.63 16.50 -5.66
CA LEU A 116 -10.11 16.09 -6.97
C LEU A 116 -8.70 16.61 -7.27
N TRP A 117 -8.36 17.82 -6.81
CA TRP A 117 -7.06 18.43 -7.11
C TRP A 117 -5.91 17.64 -6.48
N HIS A 118 -6.04 17.18 -5.23
CA HIS A 118 -4.99 16.40 -4.57
C HIS A 118 -5.04 14.92 -4.96
N LEU A 119 -6.23 14.40 -5.30
CA LEU A 119 -6.37 13.07 -5.91
C LEU A 119 -5.66 12.98 -7.27
N ALA A 120 -5.70 14.04 -8.07
CA ALA A 120 -5.09 14.08 -9.40
C ALA A 120 -3.56 14.25 -9.38
N THR A 121 -3.02 14.83 -8.30
CA THR A 121 -1.58 15.12 -8.13
C THR A 121 -0.86 14.19 -7.17
N ALA A 122 -1.58 13.38 -6.40
CA ALA A 122 -0.97 12.41 -5.48
C ALA A 122 -0.05 11.45 -6.26
N PRO A 123 1.16 11.15 -5.74
CA PRO A 123 2.09 10.22 -6.40
C PRO A 123 1.61 8.76 -6.30
N HIS A 124 0.62 8.46 -5.46
CA HIS A 124 0.14 7.11 -5.22
C HIS A 124 -0.55 6.50 -6.44
N LEU A 125 -0.51 5.17 -6.55
CA LEU A 125 -1.11 4.46 -7.69
C LEU A 125 -2.64 4.41 -7.64
N PHE A 126 -3.22 4.40 -6.44
CA PHE A 126 -4.66 4.30 -6.22
C PHE A 126 -5.11 5.24 -5.10
N GLY A 127 -6.39 5.66 -5.10
CA GLY A 127 -7.00 6.43 -4.02
C GLY A 127 -7.97 5.60 -3.16
N ASN A 128 -8.11 5.95 -1.88
CA ASN A 128 -9.10 5.39 -0.96
C ASN A 128 -9.55 6.45 0.08
N LYS A 129 -10.84 6.71 0.29
CA LYS A 129 -12.07 6.00 -0.19
C LYS A 129 -12.91 6.88 -1.11
N ILE A 130 -13.64 6.27 -2.04
CA ILE A 130 -14.65 6.96 -2.86
C ILE A 130 -15.96 6.18 -2.70
N PHE A 131 -17.04 6.86 -2.29
CA PHE A 131 -18.37 6.27 -2.20
C PHE A 131 -19.27 6.87 -3.27
N PHE A 132 -19.75 6.01 -4.18
CA PHE A 132 -20.68 6.40 -5.25
C PHE A 132 -22.03 6.90 -4.73
N GLN A 133 -22.37 6.64 -3.47
CA GLN A 133 -23.59 7.16 -2.86
C GLN A 133 -23.40 8.60 -2.37
N THR A 134 -22.19 8.95 -1.94
CA THR A 134 -21.85 10.28 -1.44
C THR A 134 -21.59 11.23 -2.61
N ASP A 135 -20.72 10.83 -3.53
CA ASP A 135 -20.33 11.66 -4.68
C ASP A 135 -19.84 10.80 -5.85
N ARG A 136 -20.68 10.63 -6.87
CA ARG A 136 -20.32 9.92 -8.11
C ARG A 136 -19.42 10.75 -9.01
N GLY A 137 -19.46 12.07 -8.85
CA GLY A 137 -18.66 13.03 -9.61
C GLY A 137 -17.17 12.74 -9.44
N VAL A 138 -16.72 12.37 -8.24
CA VAL A 138 -15.31 12.00 -8.00
C VAL A 138 -14.85 10.88 -8.91
N ALA A 139 -15.55 9.75 -8.91
CA ALA A 139 -15.18 8.59 -9.71
C ALA A 139 -15.23 8.91 -11.21
N TYR A 140 -16.27 9.64 -11.65
CA TYR A 140 -16.45 10.02 -13.05
C TYR A 140 -15.37 10.99 -13.54
N CYS A 141 -15.12 12.07 -12.80
CA CYS A 141 -14.11 13.07 -13.12
C CYS A 141 -12.70 12.46 -13.12
N MET A 142 -12.37 11.60 -12.14
CA MET A 142 -11.08 10.90 -12.15
C MET A 142 -10.93 9.95 -13.34
N ALA A 143 -11.99 9.22 -13.71
CA ALA A 143 -11.97 8.35 -14.89
C ALA A 143 -11.77 9.16 -16.19
N GLN A 144 -12.49 10.27 -16.35
CA GLN A 144 -12.31 11.18 -17.49
C GLN A 144 -10.91 11.80 -17.52
N TYR A 145 -10.41 12.27 -16.38
CA TYR A 145 -9.06 12.82 -16.25
C TYR A 145 -8.00 11.81 -16.71
N LEU A 146 -8.11 10.55 -16.28
CA LEU A 146 -7.20 9.49 -16.70
C LEU A 146 -7.33 9.16 -18.20
N ASP A 147 -8.54 9.16 -18.77
CA ASP A 147 -8.76 8.95 -20.21
C ASP A 147 -8.12 10.07 -21.05
N VAL A 148 -8.35 11.33 -20.68
CA VAL A 148 -7.73 12.50 -21.34
C VAL A 148 -6.21 12.42 -21.24
N ARG A 149 -5.66 12.11 -20.06
CA ARG A 149 -4.22 11.94 -19.85
C ARG A 149 -3.64 10.84 -20.76
N ASN A 150 -4.33 9.72 -20.90
CA ASN A 150 -3.90 8.61 -21.76
C ASN A 150 -3.93 8.97 -23.24
N LYS A 151 -4.97 9.66 -23.71
CA LYS A 151 -5.09 10.14 -25.10
C LYS A 151 -3.99 11.14 -25.44
N MET A 152 -3.75 12.13 -24.58
CA MET A 152 -2.69 13.12 -24.78
C MET A 152 -1.31 12.47 -24.89
N LYS A 153 -1.03 11.44 -24.07
CA LYS A 153 0.21 10.65 -24.16
C LYS A 153 0.36 9.96 -25.53
N GLN A 154 -0.72 9.44 -26.11
CA GLN A 154 -0.68 8.79 -27.43
C GLN A 154 -0.43 9.79 -28.56
N GLU A 155 -0.91 11.02 -28.43
CA GLU A 155 -0.78 12.07 -29.44
C GLU A 155 0.59 12.79 -29.40
N ASN A 156 1.56 12.32 -28.60
CA ASN A 156 2.85 12.99 -28.33
C ASN A 156 2.70 14.47 -27.91
N LYS A 157 1.52 14.85 -27.40
CA LYS A 157 1.32 16.14 -26.76
C LYS A 157 1.90 16.02 -25.36
N GLU A 158 2.82 16.91 -25.01
CA GLU A 158 3.61 16.88 -23.77
C GLU A 158 2.75 17.20 -22.53
N TYR A 159 1.79 16.32 -22.24
CA TYR A 159 0.99 16.32 -21.02
C TYR A 159 1.33 15.07 -20.21
N SER A 160 2.63 14.76 -20.09
CA SER A 160 3.09 13.62 -19.29
C SER A 160 3.36 14.08 -17.85
N ILE A 161 2.32 14.06 -17.04
CA ILE A 161 2.33 14.38 -15.59
C ILE A 161 2.98 13.26 -14.74
N ILE A 162 3.41 12.14 -15.33
CA ILE A 162 4.13 11.09 -14.58
C ILE A 162 5.60 11.47 -14.51
N ASP A 163 6.07 11.85 -13.33
CA ASP A 163 7.51 11.93 -13.06
C ASP A 163 8.11 10.53 -12.99
N GLU A 164 8.50 9.98 -14.13
CA GLU A 164 9.15 8.65 -14.19
C GLU A 164 10.42 8.57 -13.35
N ASN A 165 11.15 9.68 -13.22
CA ASN A 165 12.40 9.71 -12.46
C ASN A 165 12.10 9.52 -10.98
N PHE A 166 11.08 10.19 -10.46
CA PHE A 166 10.57 9.97 -9.11
C PHE A 166 10.27 8.49 -8.86
N TYR A 167 9.46 7.83 -9.72
CA TYR A 167 9.11 6.42 -9.53
C TYR A 167 10.31 5.48 -9.65
N LYS A 168 11.24 5.74 -10.59
CA LYS A 168 12.45 4.93 -10.79
C LYS A 168 13.40 4.98 -9.59
N GLN A 169 13.36 6.08 -8.83
CA GLN A 169 14.20 6.34 -7.66
C GLN A 169 13.55 5.90 -6.34
N LEU A 170 12.29 5.44 -6.36
CA LEU A 170 11.66 4.91 -5.15
C LEU A 170 12.47 3.73 -4.60
N GLN A 171 12.73 3.74 -3.29
CA GLN A 171 13.59 2.74 -2.67
C GLN A 171 13.03 1.32 -2.87
N ASN A 172 11.71 1.12 -2.73
CA ASN A 172 11.08 -0.18 -3.00
C ASN A 172 11.29 -0.68 -4.44
N VAL A 173 11.48 0.21 -5.42
CA VAL A 173 11.83 -0.16 -6.80
C VAL A 173 13.31 -0.57 -6.90
N GLU A 174 14.20 0.13 -6.21
CA GLU A 174 15.62 -0.22 -6.15
C GLU A 174 15.84 -1.63 -5.54
N PHE A 175 15.19 -1.92 -4.42
CA PHE A 175 15.26 -3.23 -3.77
C PHE A 175 14.61 -4.33 -4.62
N GLY A 176 13.51 -4.03 -5.31
CA GLY A 176 12.87 -4.94 -6.26
C GLY A 176 13.74 -5.33 -7.47
N LYS A 177 14.71 -4.50 -7.86
CA LYS A 177 15.63 -4.79 -8.98
C LYS A 177 16.76 -5.75 -8.63
N LYS A 178 17.07 -5.96 -7.35
CA LYS A 178 18.13 -6.88 -6.93
C LYS A 178 17.69 -8.31 -7.25
N LYS A 179 18.19 -8.88 -8.35
CA LYS A 179 17.80 -10.21 -8.87
C LYS A 179 18.43 -11.42 -8.14
N ASN A 180 19.24 -11.21 -7.12
CA ASN A 180 20.12 -12.26 -6.56
C ASN A 180 19.52 -12.95 -5.33
N PHE A 181 18.33 -13.53 -5.44
CA PHE A 181 17.68 -14.21 -4.29
C PHE A 181 17.32 -15.68 -4.54
N LEU A 182 17.67 -16.23 -5.70
CA LEU A 182 17.54 -17.65 -5.99
C LEU A 182 18.90 -18.19 -6.44
N LYS A 183 19.67 -18.71 -5.48
CA LYS A 183 20.69 -19.72 -5.69
C LYS A 183 20.37 -20.87 -4.74
#